data_AF-A0A7W1EMF0-F1
#
_entry.id   AF-A0A7W1EMF0-F1
#
_cell.length_a   1.000
_cell.length_b   1.000
_cell.length_c   1.000
_cell.angle_alpha   90.00
_cell.angle_beta   90.00
_cell.angle_gamma   90.00
#
_symmetry.space_group_name_H-M   'P 1'
#
loop_
_entity.id
_entity.type
_entity.pdbx_description
1 polymer ?
#
loop_
_entity_poly.entity_id
_entity_poly.type
_entity_poly.pdbx_seq_one_letter_code
_entity_poly.pdbx_strand_id
1 'polypeptide(L)'
;MTQGPEAPLPGVEDLALRADRAANVRGAELAGFVRSDTPLSALTAGDVLIVADEEFAGVDASDAARAGAVLVIGTTLPAWAKHAAAVVLPIANCVEEDGTFTNLRGRVQRFLQARAAPGYARPSFFVLGDLLAAAGEGEGYWSASQAFDALAAAHPGYAGMSYDTLGLKGAMTSDAMAGATA
;
A
#
# COMPACT_ATOMS: atom_id res chain seq x y z
N MET A 1 -7.80 -5.84 1.21
CA MET A 1 -8.43 -4.74 0.42
C MET A 1 -9.93 -4.68 0.69
N THR A 2 -10.40 -3.62 1.35
CA THR A 2 -11.82 -3.48 1.77
C THR A 2 -12.76 -3.21 0.61
N GLN A 3 -13.81 -4.04 0.47
CA GLN A 3 -14.88 -3.87 -0.51
C GLN A 3 -16.26 -3.78 0.17
N GLY A 4 -17.27 -3.27 -0.54
CA GLY A 4 -18.65 -3.15 -0.04
C GLY A 4 -19.68 -2.90 -1.15
N PRO A 5 -20.95 -2.68 -0.79
CA PRO A 5 -21.98 -2.34 -1.78
C PRO A 5 -21.76 -0.93 -2.35
N GLU A 6 -22.01 -0.77 -3.64
CA GLU A 6 -22.11 0.55 -4.27
C GLU A 6 -23.47 1.17 -3.94
N ALA A 7 -23.48 2.43 -3.50
CA ALA A 7 -24.69 3.12 -3.08
C ALA A 7 -24.65 4.59 -3.51
N PRO A 8 -25.63 5.09 -4.28
CA PRO A 8 -25.69 6.51 -4.64
C PRO A 8 -25.84 7.38 -3.39
N LEU A 9 -25.16 8.52 -3.37
CA LEU A 9 -25.33 9.50 -2.31
C LEU A 9 -26.58 10.33 -2.59
N PRO A 10 -27.56 10.38 -1.67
CA PRO A 10 -28.76 11.17 -1.88
C PRO A 10 -28.44 12.66 -2.10
N GLY A 11 -28.97 13.24 -3.17
CA GLY A 11 -28.89 14.68 -3.44
C GLY A 11 -27.65 15.16 -4.17
N VAL A 12 -26.74 14.28 -4.61
CA VAL A 12 -25.58 14.64 -5.43
C VAL A 12 -25.52 13.73 -6.66
N GLU A 13 -25.74 14.32 -7.84
CA GLU A 13 -25.58 13.64 -9.12
C GLU A 13 -24.13 13.17 -9.28
N ASP A 14 -23.94 11.94 -9.77
CA ASP A 14 -22.64 11.27 -9.98
C ASP A 14 -21.78 10.98 -8.73
N LEU A 15 -22.32 11.14 -7.52
CA LEU A 15 -21.63 10.74 -6.30
C LEU A 15 -22.26 9.47 -5.71
N ALA A 16 -21.45 8.42 -5.58
CA ALA A 16 -21.84 7.15 -4.97
C ALA A 16 -20.73 6.65 -4.05
N LEU A 17 -21.11 6.07 -2.91
CA LEU A 17 -20.28 5.11 -2.19
C LEU A 17 -19.89 4.00 -3.16
N ARG A 18 -18.61 3.83 -3.42
CA ARG A 18 -18.12 2.85 -4.40
C ARG A 18 -17.94 1.48 -3.76
N ALA A 19 -17.95 0.46 -4.62
CA ALA A 19 -17.70 -0.91 -4.20
C ALA A 19 -16.28 -1.08 -3.62
N ASP A 20 -15.29 -0.44 -4.24
CA ASP A 20 -13.92 -0.39 -3.73
C ASP A 20 -13.75 0.76 -2.74
N ARG A 21 -13.24 0.45 -1.55
CA ARG A 21 -13.06 1.42 -0.46
C ARG A 21 -11.60 1.77 -0.18
N ALA A 22 -10.66 1.13 -0.87
CA ALA A 22 -9.24 1.39 -0.67
C ALA A 22 -8.75 2.50 -1.62
N ALA A 23 -8.01 3.47 -1.06
CA ALA A 23 -7.59 4.66 -1.81
C ALA A 23 -6.55 4.39 -2.91
N ASN A 24 -5.79 3.28 -2.79
CA ASN A 24 -4.60 3.02 -3.60
C ASN A 24 -4.61 1.68 -4.36
N VAL A 25 -5.79 1.11 -4.60
CA VAL A 25 -5.88 -0.17 -5.33
C VAL A 25 -5.24 -0.09 -6.69
N ARG A 26 -5.54 0.98 -7.45
CA ARG A 26 -4.98 1.18 -8.78
C ARG A 26 -3.45 1.24 -8.74
N GLY A 27 -2.90 1.84 -7.68
CA GLY A 27 -1.45 1.89 -7.46
C GLY A 27 -0.84 0.50 -7.26
N ALA A 28 -1.49 -0.34 -6.44
CA ALA A 28 -1.06 -1.71 -6.21
C ALA A 28 -1.12 -2.57 -7.50
N GLU A 29 -2.21 -2.45 -8.27
CA GLU A 29 -2.34 -3.16 -9.56
C GLU A 29 -1.24 -2.75 -10.56
N LEU A 30 -0.92 -1.46 -10.66
CA LEU A 30 0.16 -0.97 -11.50
C LEU A 30 1.55 -1.44 -11.04
N ALA A 31 1.69 -1.72 -9.73
CA ALA A 31 2.88 -2.34 -9.17
C ALA A 31 2.90 -3.88 -9.33
N GLY A 32 1.89 -4.47 -9.98
CA GLY A 32 1.81 -5.90 -10.25
C GLY A 32 1.14 -6.74 -9.17
N PHE A 33 0.56 -6.11 -8.13
CA PHE A 33 -0.21 -6.85 -7.14
C PHE A 33 -1.55 -7.34 -7.73
N VAL A 34 -1.92 -8.56 -7.37
CA VAL A 34 -3.15 -9.20 -7.82
C VAL A 34 -4.09 -9.42 -6.64
N ARG A 35 -5.39 -9.28 -6.88
CA ARG A 35 -6.43 -9.57 -5.90
C ARG A 35 -6.65 -11.08 -5.77
N SER A 36 -6.81 -11.54 -4.54
CA SER A 36 -7.15 -12.93 -4.24
C SER A 36 -8.16 -12.97 -3.11
N ASP A 37 -9.22 -13.76 -3.29
CA ASP A 37 -10.19 -14.07 -2.22
C ASP A 37 -9.66 -15.15 -1.27
N THR A 38 -8.59 -15.85 -1.67
CA THR A 38 -7.92 -16.88 -0.86
C THR A 38 -6.43 -16.59 -0.76
N PRO A 39 -6.02 -15.43 -0.20
CA PRO A 39 -4.62 -14.99 -0.23
C PRO A 39 -3.67 -15.91 0.55
N LEU A 40 -4.19 -16.74 1.46
CA LEU A 40 -3.41 -17.64 2.31
C LEU A 40 -3.40 -19.10 1.82
N SER A 41 -4.16 -19.46 0.78
CA SER A 41 -4.38 -20.87 0.42
C SER A 41 -3.09 -21.59 0.01
N ALA A 42 -2.20 -20.88 -0.68
CA ALA A 42 -0.94 -21.39 -1.21
C ALA A 42 0.19 -21.47 -0.17
N LEU A 43 -0.02 -20.96 1.04
CA LEU A 43 1.03 -20.78 2.04
C LEU A 43 1.53 -22.12 2.61
N THR A 44 2.84 -22.30 2.72
CA THR A 44 3.49 -23.50 3.26
C THR A 44 4.49 -23.16 4.35
N ALA A 45 4.95 -24.17 5.10
CA ALA A 45 5.89 -23.98 6.21
C ALA A 45 7.26 -23.43 5.79
N GLY A 46 7.60 -23.49 4.49
CA GLY A 46 8.82 -22.89 3.95
C GLY A 46 8.70 -21.40 3.65
N ASP A 47 7.48 -20.85 3.68
CA ASP A 47 7.21 -19.47 3.24
C ASP A 47 7.31 -18.47 4.40
N VAL A 48 7.62 -17.22 4.03
CA VAL A 48 7.51 -16.05 4.91
C VAL A 48 6.30 -15.24 4.45
N LEU A 49 5.34 -15.05 5.36
CA LEU A 49 4.17 -14.21 5.12
C LEU A 49 4.44 -12.79 5.62
N ILE A 50 4.36 -11.80 4.71
CA ILE A 50 4.39 -10.38 5.06
C ILE A 50 2.97 -9.83 4.94
N VAL A 51 2.45 -9.28 6.04
CA VAL A 51 1.14 -8.64 6.09
C VAL A 51 1.32 -7.14 6.30
N ALA A 52 0.92 -6.35 5.31
CA ALA A 52 1.03 -4.89 5.32
C ALA A 52 -0.33 -4.23 5.56
N ASP A 53 -0.53 -3.71 6.78
CA ASP A 53 -1.70 -2.94 7.24
C ASP A 53 -3.06 -3.57 6.87
N GLU A 54 -3.20 -4.89 7.09
CA GLU A 54 -4.39 -5.67 6.70
C GLU A 54 -4.93 -6.53 7.87
N GLU A 55 -6.26 -6.61 7.98
CA GLU A 55 -6.99 -7.29 9.07
C GLU A 55 -7.53 -8.69 8.69
N PHE A 56 -7.31 -9.16 7.45
CA PHE A 56 -7.87 -10.41 6.90
C PHE A 56 -9.41 -10.50 6.99
N ALA A 57 -10.12 -9.46 6.52
CA ALA A 57 -11.58 -9.49 6.50
C ALA A 57 -12.10 -10.64 5.61
N GLY A 58 -12.86 -11.56 6.18
CA GLY A 58 -13.46 -12.69 5.46
C GLY A 58 -12.52 -13.85 5.15
N VAL A 59 -11.29 -13.83 5.68
CA VAL A 59 -10.29 -14.90 5.55
C VAL A 59 -9.98 -15.43 6.95
N ASP A 60 -9.87 -16.75 7.09
CA ASP A 60 -9.47 -17.34 8.38
C ASP A 60 -7.98 -17.07 8.62
N ALA A 61 -7.71 -16.14 9.54
CA ALA A 61 -6.34 -15.75 9.89
C ALA A 61 -5.52 -16.88 10.51
N SER A 62 -6.13 -17.99 10.94
CA SER A 62 -5.39 -19.15 11.44
C SER A 62 -4.55 -19.83 10.36
N ASP A 63 -4.91 -19.66 9.07
CA ASP A 63 -4.10 -20.16 7.96
C ASP A 63 -2.73 -19.47 7.88
N ALA A 64 -2.58 -18.25 8.42
CA ALA A 64 -1.29 -17.57 8.50
C ALA A 64 -0.26 -18.37 9.29
N ALA A 65 -0.69 -19.20 10.25
CA ALA A 65 0.18 -20.07 11.04
C ALA A 65 0.84 -21.19 10.22
N ARG A 66 0.41 -21.39 8.96
CA ARG A 66 1.08 -22.33 8.04
C ARG A 66 2.43 -21.81 7.55
N ALA A 67 2.68 -20.50 7.57
CA ALA A 67 3.99 -19.94 7.22
C ALA A 67 5.04 -20.30 8.26
N GLY A 68 6.29 -20.41 7.82
CA GLY A 68 7.43 -20.56 8.73
C GLY A 68 7.68 -19.31 9.57
N ALA A 69 7.34 -18.13 9.04
CA ALA A 69 7.36 -16.88 9.78
C ALA A 69 6.28 -15.91 9.26
N VAL A 70 5.70 -15.14 10.18
CA VAL A 70 4.75 -14.07 9.87
C VAL A 70 5.31 -12.73 10.33
N LEU A 71 5.49 -11.80 9.40
CA LEU A 71 5.85 -10.41 9.66
C LEU A 71 4.61 -9.54 9.47
N VAL A 72 4.29 -8.72 10.48
CA VAL A 72 3.21 -7.74 10.40
C VAL A 72 3.79 -6.34 10.38
N ILE A 73 3.50 -5.60 9.32
CA ILE A 73 3.89 -4.20 9.14
C ILE A 73 2.60 -3.40 9.15
N GLY A 74 2.34 -2.60 10.18
CA GLY A 74 1.02 -1.98 10.30
C GLY A 74 0.97 -0.75 11.18
N THR A 75 -0.06 0.06 10.95
CA THR A 75 -0.39 1.23 11.78
C THR A 75 -1.04 0.82 13.10
N THR A 76 -1.66 -0.36 13.11
CA THR A 76 -2.27 -1.00 14.27
C THR A 76 -1.89 -2.47 14.32
N LEU A 77 -1.98 -3.08 15.51
CA LEU A 77 -1.75 -4.52 15.68
C LEU A 77 -3.11 -5.24 15.68
N PRO A 78 -3.45 -6.00 14.62
CA PRO A 78 -4.70 -6.73 14.56
C PRO A 78 -4.72 -7.86 15.60
N ALA A 79 -5.92 -8.26 16.04
CA ALA A 79 -6.06 -9.19 17.15
C ALA A 79 -5.46 -10.57 16.86
N TRP A 80 -5.60 -11.05 15.61
CA TRP A 80 -5.08 -12.33 15.15
C TRP A 80 -3.53 -12.38 15.21
N ALA A 81 -2.87 -11.24 14.94
CA ALA A 81 -1.42 -11.17 14.87
C ALA A 81 -0.74 -11.35 16.23
N LYS A 82 -1.44 -11.11 17.34
CA LYS A 82 -0.88 -11.23 18.70
C LYS A 82 -0.28 -12.60 19.00
N HIS A 83 -0.79 -13.64 18.35
CA HIS A 83 -0.35 -15.02 18.57
C HIS A 83 0.27 -15.67 17.33
N ALA A 84 0.18 -15.02 16.17
CA ALA A 84 0.69 -15.53 14.90
C ALA A 84 1.95 -14.80 14.41
N ALA A 85 2.10 -13.50 14.72
CA ALA A 85 3.22 -12.70 14.25
C ALA A 85 4.51 -13.07 14.99
N ALA A 86 5.55 -13.40 14.22
CA ALA A 86 6.91 -13.54 14.74
C ALA A 86 7.55 -12.17 15.00
N VAL A 87 7.24 -11.19 14.15
CA VAL A 87 7.75 -9.83 14.24
C VAL A 87 6.64 -8.85 13.88
N VAL A 88 6.57 -7.74 14.62
CA VAL A 88 5.67 -6.62 14.36
C VAL A 88 6.51 -5.36 14.15
N LEU A 89 6.33 -4.71 13.00
CA LEU A 89 7.00 -3.46 12.63
C LEU A 89 5.98 -2.34 12.56
N PRO A 90 5.93 -1.43 13.55
CA PRO A 90 4.96 -0.33 13.56
C PRO A 90 5.33 0.72 12.50
N ILE A 91 4.34 1.09 11.67
CA ILE A 91 4.48 2.15 10.67
C ILE A 91 3.57 3.34 10.96
N ALA A 92 3.97 4.49 10.43
CA ALA A 92 3.18 5.71 10.42
C ALA A 92 1.96 5.57 9.50
N ASN A 93 0.87 6.28 9.81
CA ASN A 93 -0.26 6.41 8.87
C ASN A 93 -0.02 7.53 7.85
N CYS A 94 -0.91 7.66 6.87
CA CYS A 94 -0.77 8.65 5.79
C CYS A 94 -0.83 10.13 6.21
N VAL A 95 -1.25 10.44 7.44
CA VAL A 95 -1.17 11.82 7.98
C VAL A 95 0.10 12.06 8.78
N GLU A 96 0.85 11.00 9.06
CA GLU A 96 2.07 10.98 9.87
C GLU A 96 3.36 10.83 9.04
N GLU A 97 3.23 10.59 7.74
CA GLU A 97 4.33 10.50 6.78
C GLU A 97 4.02 11.30 5.51
N ASP A 98 5.02 11.45 4.65
CA ASP A 98 4.85 11.87 3.26
C ASP A 98 4.92 10.67 2.32
N GLY A 99 4.26 10.79 1.17
CA GLY A 99 4.12 9.67 0.24
C GLY A 99 3.27 10.00 -0.97
N THR A 100 2.87 8.96 -1.71
CA THR A 100 1.98 9.11 -2.86
C THR A 100 0.83 8.10 -2.83
N PHE A 101 -0.29 8.49 -3.42
CA PHE A 101 -1.40 7.60 -3.73
C PHE A 101 -1.77 7.69 -5.21
N THR A 102 -2.07 6.56 -5.81
CA THR A 102 -2.64 6.47 -7.16
C THR A 102 -4.12 6.16 -7.03
N ASN A 103 -4.95 7.17 -7.30
CA ASN A 103 -6.39 7.01 -7.20
C ASN A 103 -6.96 6.14 -8.34
N LEU A 104 -8.25 5.82 -8.26
CA LEU A 104 -8.95 4.96 -9.23
C LEU A 104 -8.86 5.44 -10.69
N ARG A 105 -8.70 6.75 -10.92
CA ARG A 105 -8.55 7.33 -12.27
C ARG A 105 -7.10 7.27 -12.76
N GLY A 106 -6.19 6.65 -12.02
CA GLY A 106 -4.77 6.64 -12.31
C GLY A 106 -4.10 7.98 -12.06
N ARG A 107 -4.65 8.86 -11.22
CA ARG A 107 -3.95 10.09 -10.83
C ARG A 107 -3.09 9.83 -9.61
N VAL A 108 -1.79 10.03 -9.76
CA VAL A 108 -0.79 9.95 -8.70
C VAL A 108 -0.72 11.30 -7.99
N GLN A 109 -0.97 11.31 -6.69
CA GLN A 109 -1.03 12.50 -5.86
C GLN A 109 -0.05 12.35 -4.69
N ARG A 110 0.72 13.42 -4.43
CA ARG A 110 1.59 13.49 -3.25
C ARG A 110 0.79 13.94 -2.04
N PHE A 111 1.04 13.32 -0.90
CA PHE A 111 0.62 13.81 0.41
C PHE A 111 1.85 14.15 1.25
N LEU A 112 1.66 15.02 2.23
CA LEU A 112 2.72 15.52 3.10
C LEU A 112 2.39 15.17 4.54
N GLN A 113 3.44 14.97 5.34
CA GLN A 113 3.33 14.76 6.77
C GLN A 113 2.61 15.94 7.42
N ALA A 114 1.46 15.66 8.05
CA ALA A 114 0.69 16.65 8.79
C ALA A 114 1.01 16.63 10.30
N ARG A 115 1.41 15.47 10.83
CA ARG A 115 1.79 15.28 12.24
C ARG A 115 2.97 14.32 12.38
N ALA A 116 3.64 14.33 13.52
CA ALA A 116 4.67 13.35 13.80
C ALA A 116 4.06 11.98 14.08
N ALA A 117 4.72 10.91 13.65
CA ALA A 117 4.34 9.53 13.96
C ALA A 117 4.43 9.27 15.48
N PRO A 118 3.50 8.50 16.06
CA PRO A 118 3.48 8.23 17.49
C PRO A 118 4.51 7.18 17.90
N GLY A 119 5.12 7.38 19.08
CA GLY A 119 5.96 6.38 19.74
C GLY A 119 7.17 5.95 18.88
N TYR A 120 7.20 4.68 18.50
CA TYR A 120 8.25 4.07 17.68
C TYR A 120 7.83 3.84 16.22
N ALA A 121 6.64 4.31 15.81
CA ALA A 121 6.20 4.21 14.43
C ALA A 121 7.12 5.03 13.53
N ARG A 122 7.49 4.46 12.38
CA ARG A 122 8.34 5.10 11.37
C ARG A 122 7.62 5.11 10.02
N PRO A 123 8.00 6.00 9.08
CA PRO A 123 7.41 5.97 7.76
C PRO A 123 7.49 4.58 7.10
N SER A 124 6.42 4.19 6.42
CA SER A 124 6.25 2.89 5.77
C SER A 124 7.37 2.58 4.79
N PHE A 125 7.75 3.56 3.95
CA PHE A 125 8.87 3.45 3.01
C PHE A 125 10.21 3.20 3.70
N PHE A 126 10.39 3.78 4.89
CA PHE A 126 11.63 3.68 5.66
C PHE A 126 11.73 2.29 6.29
N VAL A 127 10.66 1.80 6.91
CA VAL A 127 10.60 0.45 7.50
C VAL A 127 10.84 -0.62 6.45
N LEU A 128 10.22 -0.48 5.27
CA LEU A 128 10.43 -1.42 4.15
C LEU A 128 11.84 -1.30 3.57
N GLY A 129 12.38 -0.09 3.45
CA GLY A 129 13.77 0.14 3.02
C GLY A 129 14.79 -0.48 3.97
N ASP A 130 14.61 -0.30 5.29
CA ASP A 130 15.43 -0.93 6.33
C ASP A 130 15.37 -2.46 6.24
N LEU A 131 14.18 -3.03 5.98
CA LEU A 131 14.00 -4.47 5.84
C LEU A 131 14.74 -5.01 4.61
N LEU A 132 14.68 -4.31 3.48
CA LEU A 132 15.43 -4.65 2.27
C LEU A 132 16.95 -4.59 2.52
N ALA A 133 17.43 -3.51 3.13
CA ALA A 133 18.84 -3.37 3.48
C ALA A 133 19.31 -4.48 4.43
N ALA A 134 18.51 -4.84 5.43
CA ALA A 134 18.79 -5.95 6.34
C ALA A 134 18.81 -7.32 5.63
N ALA A 135 18.03 -7.48 4.56
CA ALA A 135 18.06 -8.65 3.69
C ALA A 135 19.24 -8.67 2.70
N GLY A 136 20.06 -7.61 2.66
CA GLY A 136 21.18 -7.46 1.72
C GLY A 136 20.77 -6.86 0.37
N GLU A 137 19.56 -6.33 0.25
CA GLU A 137 19.00 -5.74 -0.97
C GLU A 137 19.14 -4.21 -0.93
N GLY A 138 20.30 -3.71 -1.34
CA GLY A 138 20.59 -2.28 -1.42
C GLY A 138 20.80 -1.59 -0.07
N GLU A 139 20.76 -0.26 -0.07
CA GLU A 139 21.02 0.59 1.11
C GLU A 139 19.73 1.11 1.79
N GLY A 140 18.56 0.68 1.31
CA GLY A 140 17.26 1.17 1.76
C GLY A 140 16.88 2.53 1.17
N TYR A 141 15.87 3.17 1.76
CA TYR A 141 15.33 4.46 1.31
C TYR A 141 15.27 5.46 2.46
N TRP A 142 15.83 6.65 2.25
CA TRP A 142 15.95 7.68 3.28
C TRP A 142 14.92 8.81 3.11
N SER A 143 14.17 8.80 2.01
CA SER A 143 13.05 9.72 1.77
C SER A 143 11.95 9.07 0.94
N ALA A 144 10.72 9.57 1.06
CA ALA A 144 9.60 9.12 0.24
C ALA A 144 9.82 9.41 -1.26
N SER A 145 10.59 10.45 -1.59
CA SER A 145 10.99 10.75 -2.97
C SER A 145 11.90 9.69 -3.56
N GLN A 146 12.90 9.20 -2.81
CA GLN A 146 13.78 8.13 -3.25
C GLN A 146 13.01 6.82 -3.48
N ALA A 147 12.11 6.49 -2.55
CA ALA A 147 11.25 5.32 -2.69
C ALA A 147 10.34 5.43 -3.94
N PHE A 148 9.82 6.62 -4.22
CA PHE A 148 9.01 6.86 -5.40
C PHE A 148 9.82 6.85 -6.71
N ASP A 149 11.05 7.36 -6.71
CA ASP A 149 11.93 7.28 -7.87
C ASP A 149 12.23 5.81 -8.22
N ALA A 150 12.42 4.96 -7.21
CA ALA A 150 12.56 3.51 -7.40
C ALA A 150 11.27 2.87 -7.94
N LEU A 151 10.10 3.23 -7.41
CA LEU A 151 8.80 2.79 -7.95
C LEU A 151 8.66 3.19 -9.43
N ALA A 152 8.98 4.45 -9.76
CA ALA A 152 8.86 4.98 -11.11
C ALA A 152 9.82 4.32 -12.10
N ALA A 153 11.02 3.95 -11.64
CA ALA A 153 11.99 3.20 -12.43
C ALA A 153 11.54 1.75 -12.68
N ALA A 154 10.88 1.12 -11.70
CA ALA A 154 10.47 -0.29 -11.78
C ALA A 154 9.17 -0.51 -12.58
N HIS A 155 8.25 0.47 -12.58
CA HIS A 155 6.90 0.29 -13.10
C HIS A 155 6.56 1.28 -14.23
N PRO A 156 6.32 0.81 -15.47
CA PRO A 156 6.07 1.67 -16.64
C PRO A 156 4.90 2.65 -16.51
N GLY A 157 3.91 2.33 -15.66
CA GLY A 157 2.77 3.21 -15.38
C GLY A 157 3.15 4.58 -14.80
N TYR A 158 4.33 4.67 -14.20
CA TYR A 158 4.88 5.85 -13.52
C TYR A 158 6.04 6.49 -14.28
N ALA A 159 6.31 6.07 -15.52
CA ALA A 159 7.45 6.54 -16.29
C ALA A 159 7.46 8.08 -16.42
N GLY A 160 8.61 8.69 -16.11
CA GLY A 160 8.80 10.14 -16.15
C GLY A 160 8.22 10.91 -14.96
N MET A 161 7.67 10.22 -13.95
CA MET A 161 7.21 10.85 -12.72
C MET A 161 8.32 10.93 -11.69
N SER A 162 8.35 12.03 -10.95
CA SER A 162 9.13 12.24 -9.74
C SER A 162 8.35 13.16 -8.80
N TYR A 163 8.82 13.31 -7.57
CA TYR A 163 8.18 14.25 -6.62
C TYR A 163 8.10 15.69 -7.15
N ASP A 164 9.05 16.08 -8.00
CA ASP A 164 9.09 17.41 -8.62
C ASP A 164 8.08 17.54 -9.76
N THR A 165 7.86 16.48 -10.54
CA THR A 165 6.96 16.53 -11.71
C THR A 165 5.49 16.31 -11.36
N LEU A 166 5.18 15.67 -10.22
CA LEU A 166 3.79 15.47 -9.76
C LEU A 166 3.05 16.79 -9.51
N GLY A 167 3.74 17.83 -9.05
CA GLY A 167 3.16 19.13 -8.72
C GLY A 167 2.00 19.06 -7.70
N LEU A 168 1.25 20.16 -7.55
CA LEU A 168 0.18 20.26 -6.56
C LEU A 168 -1.09 19.46 -6.93
N LYS A 169 -1.32 19.22 -8.22
CA LYS A 169 -2.52 18.54 -8.73
C LYS A 169 -2.30 17.04 -9.00
N GLY A 170 -1.08 16.55 -8.78
CA GLY A 170 -0.69 15.21 -9.20
C GLY A 170 -0.58 15.07 -10.72
N ALA A 171 -0.10 13.91 -11.16
CA ALA A 171 0.03 13.54 -12.57
C ALA A 171 -0.84 12.31 -12.91
N MET A 172 -1.19 12.14 -14.18
CA MET A 172 -1.89 10.96 -14.66
C MET A 172 -0.89 9.88 -15.06
N THR A 173 -1.13 8.63 -14.71
CA THR A 173 -0.35 7.50 -15.20
C THR A 173 -0.49 7.36 -16.71
N SER A 174 0.53 6.79 -17.36
CA SER A 174 0.58 6.61 -18.81
C SER A 174 -0.66 5.89 -19.35
N ASP A 175 -1.08 4.80 -18.69
CA ASP A 175 -2.29 4.05 -19.04
C ASP A 175 -3.58 4.88 -18.95
N ALA A 176 -3.69 5.72 -17.92
CA ALA A 176 -4.88 6.54 -17.72
C ALA A 176 -4.96 7.71 -18.72
N MET A 177 -3.81 8.20 -19.19
CA MET A 177 -3.76 9.17 -20.29
C MET A 177 -4.21 8.54 -21.62
N ALA A 178 -3.80 7.31 -21.91
CA ALA A 178 -4.18 6.61 -23.13
C ALA A 178 -5.70 6.33 -23.20
N GLY A 179 -6.32 5.98 -22.07
CA GLY A 179 -7.77 5.74 -21.98
C GLY A 179 -8.64 7.00 -22.08
N ALA A 180 -8.08 8.20 -21.88
CA ALA A 180 -8.80 9.47 -22.02
C ALA A 180 -8.82 10.01 -23.46
N THR A 181 -8.01 9.44 -24.36
CA THR A 181 -7.89 9.82 -25.77
C THR A 181 -8.64 8.90 -26.74
N ALA A 182 -9.34 7.87 -26.21
CA ALA A 182 -10.17 6.93 -26.95
C ALA A 182 -11.65 7.18 -26.66
#